data_AF-A0A3C1QS75-F1
#
_entry.id   AF-A0A3C1QS75-F1
#
_cell.length_a   1.000
_cell.length_b   1.000
_cell.length_c   1.000
_cell.angle_alpha   90.00
_cell.angle_beta   90.00
_cell.angle_gamma   90.00
#
_symmetry.space_group_name_H-M   'P 1'
#
loop_
_entity.id
_entity.type
_entity.pdbx_description
1 polymer ?
#
loop_
_entity_poly.entity_id
_entity_poly.type
_entity_poly.pdbx_seq_one_letter_code
_entity_poly.pdbx_strand_id
1 'polypeptide(L)'
;MIQRMSHAHDAGSVAPFGDAGVAPEKPQSSASRTGYEEFTYDDGIVRLFVWATILWALVGTLAGVYVALMLVVPAASFGMDFLTFGRLRPLHTNAAIFAFAGNAIFAAVYYSTQRLCKARMWSDLLSRLHFWGWQGIIVAAALTIPLGFSQGKEYAELPWPVDIAIAVVWLVIFGGNFLMTLLNRRERHMYVALWFYIATIVTVAVLHVFNNLVVPTGILTSYPIYAGVQDAFMQWWYGHNAVAFFLTTPFLGLMYYFLPKAAEKPVFSYRLSIIHFWSLVFIYIWAGPH
;
A
#
# COMPACT_ATOMS: atom_id res chain seq x y z
N MET A 1 -36.46 -19.43 -19.82
CA MET A 1 -37.93 -19.37 -19.68
C MET A 1 -38.32 -17.89 -19.72
N ILE A 2 -38.51 -17.34 -20.92
CA ILE A 2 -38.83 -15.93 -21.17
C ILE A 2 -40.04 -15.94 -22.09
N GLN A 3 -41.19 -15.51 -21.58
CA GLN A 3 -42.46 -15.54 -22.28
C GLN A 3 -42.78 -14.13 -22.77
N ARG A 4 -42.74 -13.94 -24.10
CA ARG A 4 -43.35 -12.80 -24.80
C ARG A 4 -44.85 -13.05 -24.86
N MET A 5 -45.65 -12.07 -24.44
CA MET A 5 -47.07 -11.98 -24.80
C MET A 5 -47.28 -10.70 -25.59
N SER A 6 -47.66 -10.88 -26.84
CA SER A 6 -48.21 -9.87 -27.75
C SER A 6 -49.72 -10.00 -27.70
N HIS A 7 -50.42 -8.90 -27.49
CA HIS A 7 -51.85 -8.79 -27.79
C HIS A 7 -52.06 -7.63 -28.77
N ALA A 8 -52.78 -7.97 -29.82
CA ALA A 8 -53.23 -7.12 -30.91
C ALA A 8 -54.47 -6.31 -30.52
N HIS A 9 -54.63 -5.15 -31.15
CA HIS A 9 -55.89 -4.47 -31.40
C HIS A 9 -55.64 -3.47 -32.54
N ASP A 10 -56.31 -3.64 -33.70
CA ASP A 10 -57.46 -2.82 -34.08
C ASP A 10 -57.85 -2.89 -35.56
N ALA A 11 -59.14 -2.59 -35.75
CA ALA A 11 -59.97 -2.79 -36.92
C ALA A 11 -59.70 -1.80 -38.07
N GLY A 12 -60.13 -2.20 -39.27
CA GLY A 12 -59.90 -1.49 -40.53
C GLY A 12 -60.76 -0.26 -40.81
N SER A 13 -60.40 0.43 -41.90
CA SER A 13 -61.21 1.41 -42.63
C SER A 13 -60.53 1.72 -43.97
N VAL A 14 -61.33 1.92 -45.02
CA VAL A 14 -60.97 2.08 -46.44
C VAL A 14 -60.83 3.57 -46.80
N ALA A 15 -59.90 3.88 -47.74
CA ALA A 15 -59.52 5.19 -48.31
C ALA A 15 -60.68 5.89 -49.11
N PRO A 16 -60.63 7.14 -49.65
CA PRO A 16 -59.48 7.74 -50.38
C PRO A 16 -59.32 9.31 -50.49
N PHE A 17 -58.22 9.73 -51.14
CA PHE A 17 -57.88 11.03 -51.79
C PHE A 17 -57.73 12.34 -50.98
N GLY A 18 -56.56 13.00 -51.13
CA GLY A 18 -56.37 14.43 -50.85
C GLY A 18 -54.91 14.84 -50.58
N ASP A 19 -54.24 15.38 -51.60
CA ASP A 19 -52.89 15.97 -51.56
C ASP A 19 -52.90 17.32 -50.83
N ALA A 20 -51.98 17.55 -49.86
CA ALA A 20 -51.45 18.86 -49.46
C ALA A 20 -50.31 18.71 -48.45
N GLY A 21 -49.18 19.35 -48.73
CA GLY A 21 -47.86 19.05 -48.15
C GLY A 21 -47.69 19.26 -46.65
N VAL A 22 -46.94 18.32 -46.05
CA VAL A 22 -46.23 18.50 -44.79
C VAL A 22 -44.80 18.02 -45.02
N ALA A 23 -43.82 18.89 -44.78
CA ALA A 23 -42.40 18.59 -44.93
C ALA A 23 -42.00 17.40 -44.03
N PRO A 24 -41.02 16.57 -44.43
CA PRO A 24 -40.61 15.44 -43.60
C PRO A 24 -39.91 15.97 -42.35
N GLU A 25 -40.57 15.79 -41.21
CA GLU A 25 -39.95 15.94 -39.90
C GLU A 25 -38.77 14.96 -39.83
N LYS A 26 -37.55 15.49 -39.74
CA LYS A 26 -36.35 14.66 -39.57
C LYS A 26 -36.55 13.81 -38.31
N PRO A 27 -36.30 12.48 -38.35
CA PRO A 27 -36.34 11.69 -37.15
C PRO A 27 -35.23 12.21 -36.22
N GLN A 28 -35.62 12.92 -35.17
CA GLN A 28 -34.72 13.18 -34.05
C GLN A 28 -34.43 11.81 -33.45
N SER A 29 -33.26 11.25 -33.77
CA SER A 29 -32.80 10.05 -33.10
C SER A 29 -32.62 10.40 -31.63
N SER A 30 -33.58 9.99 -30.81
CA SER A 30 -33.44 9.91 -29.36
C SER A 30 -32.47 8.77 -29.05
N ALA A 31 -31.20 8.98 -29.39
CA ALA A 31 -30.12 8.15 -28.92
C ALA A 31 -29.98 8.42 -27.42
N SER A 32 -30.72 7.66 -26.63
CA SER A 32 -30.48 7.43 -25.20
C SER A 32 -29.00 7.14 -25.00
N ARG A 33 -28.21 8.14 -24.63
CA ARG A 33 -26.85 7.96 -24.13
C ARG A 33 -26.91 7.41 -22.72
N THR A 34 -27.35 6.16 -22.57
CA THR A 34 -26.93 5.33 -21.44
C THR A 34 -25.54 4.80 -21.76
N GLY A 35 -24.56 5.69 -21.79
CA GLY A 35 -23.16 5.32 -21.99
C GLY A 35 -22.62 4.71 -20.72
N TYR A 36 -22.33 3.41 -20.72
CA TYR A 36 -21.54 2.81 -19.65
C TYR A 36 -20.14 3.43 -19.65
N GLU A 37 -19.66 3.86 -18.50
CA GLU A 37 -18.32 4.43 -18.35
C GLU A 37 -17.29 3.30 -18.27
N GLU A 38 -16.57 3.07 -19.37
CA GLU A 38 -15.47 2.11 -19.45
C GLU A 38 -14.16 2.74 -18.94
N PHE A 39 -13.43 2.01 -18.10
CA PHE A 39 -12.14 2.46 -17.59
C PHE A 39 -11.20 1.27 -17.40
N THR A 40 -9.89 1.53 -17.47
CA THR A 40 -8.84 0.53 -17.30
C THR A 40 -8.06 0.77 -16.03
N TYR A 41 -7.71 -0.31 -15.33
CA TYR A 41 -6.85 -0.25 -14.15
C TYR A 41 -5.39 0.00 -14.54
N ASP A 42 -4.62 0.62 -13.65
CA ASP A 42 -3.15 0.67 -13.78
C ASP A 42 -2.54 -0.60 -13.18
N ASP A 43 -2.41 -1.64 -14.00
CA ASP A 43 -1.65 -2.84 -13.62
C ASP A 43 -0.15 -2.69 -13.96
N GLY A 44 0.26 -1.58 -14.60
CA GLY A 44 1.66 -1.27 -14.90
C GLY A 44 2.45 -1.04 -13.61
N ILE A 45 1.92 -0.18 -12.74
CA ILE A 45 2.55 0.07 -11.43
C ILE A 45 2.62 -1.18 -10.57
N VAL A 46 1.58 -2.01 -10.60
CA VAL A 46 1.53 -3.28 -9.85
C VAL A 46 2.68 -4.18 -10.28
N ARG A 47 2.90 -4.35 -11.59
CA ARG A 47 4.01 -5.17 -12.11
C ARG A 47 5.39 -4.65 -11.68
N LEU A 48 5.58 -3.33 -11.63
CA LEU A 48 6.84 -2.75 -11.16
C LEU A 48 7.13 -3.14 -9.70
N PHE A 49 6.14 -2.98 -8.82
CA PHE A 49 6.28 -3.39 -7.42
C PHE A 49 6.46 -4.91 -7.27
N VAL A 50 5.77 -5.74 -8.05
CA VAL A 50 5.98 -7.21 -8.03
C VAL A 50 7.41 -7.58 -8.40
N TRP A 51 7.97 -6.99 -9.47
CA TRP A 51 9.36 -7.26 -9.85
C TRP A 51 10.35 -6.80 -8.77
N ALA A 52 10.10 -5.63 -8.18
CA ALA A 52 10.89 -5.14 -7.05
C ALA A 52 10.77 -6.06 -5.82
N THR A 53 9.59 -6.59 -5.52
CA THR A 53 9.39 -7.57 -4.44
C THR A 53 10.28 -8.79 -4.65
N ILE A 54 10.28 -9.38 -5.85
CA ILE A 54 11.10 -10.57 -6.15
C ILE A 54 12.58 -10.26 -5.99
N LEU A 55 13.04 -9.12 -6.53
CA LEU A 55 14.43 -8.69 -6.41
C LEU A 55 14.85 -8.52 -4.95
N TRP A 56 14.07 -7.77 -4.17
CA TRP A 56 14.40 -7.48 -2.78
C TRP A 56 14.19 -8.68 -1.86
N ALA A 57 13.33 -9.63 -2.21
CA ALA A 57 13.24 -10.92 -1.53
C ALA A 57 14.59 -11.65 -1.61
N LEU A 58 15.14 -11.75 -2.82
CA LEU A 58 16.43 -12.38 -3.05
C LEU A 58 17.55 -11.65 -2.28
N VAL A 59 17.63 -10.32 -2.42
CA VAL A 59 18.67 -9.52 -1.75
C VAL A 59 18.55 -9.61 -0.22
N GLY A 60 17.34 -9.44 0.32
CA GLY A 60 17.08 -9.50 1.76
C GLY A 60 17.41 -10.87 2.34
N THR A 61 17.00 -11.96 1.68
CA THR A 61 17.31 -13.33 2.11
C THR A 61 18.81 -13.62 2.02
N LEU A 62 19.49 -13.23 0.94
CA LEU A 62 20.94 -13.42 0.82
C LEU A 62 21.72 -12.64 1.89
N ALA A 63 21.33 -11.40 2.17
CA ALA A 63 21.91 -10.62 3.27
C ALA A 63 21.68 -11.31 4.63
N GLY A 64 20.50 -11.90 4.84
CA GLY A 64 20.18 -12.65 6.05
C GLY A 64 21.04 -13.91 6.20
N VAL A 65 21.20 -14.68 5.13
CA VAL A 65 22.08 -15.86 5.10
C VAL A 65 23.54 -15.46 5.38
N TYR A 66 24.00 -14.34 4.82
CA TYR A 66 25.36 -13.85 5.01
C TYR A 66 25.63 -13.38 6.45
N VAL A 67 24.70 -12.63 7.04
CA VAL A 67 24.77 -12.20 8.45
C VAL A 67 24.65 -13.41 9.39
N ALA A 68 23.85 -14.43 9.06
CA ALA A 68 23.79 -15.68 9.81
C ALA A 68 25.11 -16.46 9.73
N LEU A 69 25.78 -16.49 8.57
CA LEU A 69 27.12 -17.08 8.45
C LEU A 69 28.13 -16.41 9.38
N MET A 70 28.08 -15.08 9.54
CA MET A 70 28.99 -14.36 10.44
C MET A 70 28.85 -14.73 11.92
N LEU A 71 27.68 -15.23 12.35
CA LEU A 71 27.50 -15.73 13.71
C LEU A 71 28.28 -17.02 13.97
N VAL A 72 28.59 -17.79 12.91
CA VAL A 72 29.36 -19.04 12.97
C VAL A 72 30.82 -18.81 12.56
N VAL A 73 31.03 -17.95 11.56
CA VAL A 73 32.35 -17.65 10.97
C VAL A 73 32.57 -16.13 10.98
N PRO A 74 32.99 -15.52 12.12
CA PRO A 74 33.20 -14.07 12.22
C PRO A 74 34.23 -13.51 11.22
N ALA A 75 35.17 -14.34 10.77
CA ALA A 75 36.17 -14.01 9.76
C ALA A 75 35.56 -13.69 8.37
N ALA A 76 34.29 -14.04 8.13
CA ALA A 76 33.58 -13.69 6.91
C ALA A 76 33.37 -12.16 6.72
N SER A 77 33.69 -11.34 7.72
CA SER A 77 33.79 -9.88 7.56
C SER A 77 35.03 -9.42 6.77
N PHE A 78 36.04 -10.29 6.61
CA PHE A 78 37.32 -10.01 5.92
C PHE A 78 38.07 -8.77 6.45
N GLY A 79 37.78 -8.33 7.68
CA GLY A 79 38.36 -7.10 8.26
C GLY A 79 37.85 -5.81 7.62
N MET A 80 36.78 -5.86 6.82
CA MET A 80 36.18 -4.68 6.19
C MET A 80 35.02 -4.13 7.03
N ASP A 81 35.09 -2.85 7.40
CA ASP A 81 34.11 -2.18 8.27
C ASP A 81 32.65 -2.33 7.79
N PHE A 82 32.43 -2.18 6.47
CA PHE A 82 31.10 -2.24 5.87
C PHE A 82 30.53 -3.67 5.75
N LEU A 83 31.36 -4.70 5.93
CA LEU A 83 30.91 -6.11 6.01
C LEU A 83 30.90 -6.65 7.44
N THR A 84 30.95 -5.79 8.45
CA THR A 84 30.79 -6.24 9.84
C THR A 84 29.34 -6.60 10.13
N PHE A 85 29.15 -7.60 10.99
CA PHE A 85 27.82 -8.03 11.44
C PHE A 85 26.97 -6.86 11.95
N GLY A 86 27.57 -5.95 12.73
CA GLY A 86 26.89 -4.78 13.29
C GLY A 86 26.30 -3.83 12.25
N ARG A 87 26.92 -3.71 11.07
CA ARG A 87 26.39 -2.88 9.97
C ARG A 87 25.47 -3.66 9.04
N LEU A 88 25.76 -4.93 8.77
CA LEU A 88 24.94 -5.72 7.85
C LEU A 88 23.63 -6.25 8.46
N ARG A 89 23.57 -6.44 9.79
CA ARG A 89 22.32 -6.81 10.48
C ARG A 89 21.19 -5.80 10.20
N PRO A 90 21.34 -4.50 10.49
CA PRO A 90 20.29 -3.53 10.20
C PRO A 90 20.00 -3.39 8.70
N LEU A 91 21.01 -3.58 7.83
CA LEU A 91 20.78 -3.61 6.38
C LEU A 91 19.87 -4.79 5.97
N HIS A 92 20.14 -5.99 6.47
CA HIS A 92 19.29 -7.16 6.24
C HIS A 92 17.86 -6.90 6.72
N THR A 93 17.70 -6.39 7.95
CA THR A 93 16.39 -6.08 8.53
C THR A 93 15.61 -5.10 7.65
N ASN A 94 16.24 -3.99 7.23
CA ASN A 94 15.61 -3.00 6.36
C ASN A 94 15.27 -3.58 4.98
N ALA A 95 16.16 -4.38 4.39
CA ALA A 95 15.91 -5.02 3.11
C ALA A 95 14.76 -6.05 3.19
N ALA A 96 14.67 -6.84 4.26
CA ALA A 96 13.61 -7.82 4.43
C ALA A 96 12.24 -7.16 4.67
N ILE A 97 12.19 -6.12 5.51
CA ILE A 97 10.94 -5.48 5.93
C ILE A 97 10.52 -4.41 4.92
N PHE A 98 11.31 -3.36 4.73
CA PHE A 98 10.88 -2.21 3.96
C PHE A 98 11.09 -2.38 2.45
N ALA A 99 12.12 -3.13 2.04
CA ALA A 99 12.33 -3.43 0.63
C ALA A 99 11.45 -4.59 0.16
N PHE A 100 11.63 -5.79 0.70
CA PHE A 100 10.86 -6.97 0.28
C PHE A 100 9.39 -6.87 0.66
N ALA A 101 9.06 -6.90 1.96
CA ALA A 101 7.66 -6.91 2.40
C ALA A 101 6.94 -5.60 2.02
N GLY A 102 7.63 -4.45 2.09
CA GLY A 102 7.11 -3.16 1.65
C GLY A 102 6.68 -3.17 0.18
N ASN A 103 7.54 -3.60 -0.75
CA ASN A 103 7.17 -3.72 -2.16
C ASN A 103 5.99 -4.69 -2.35
N ALA A 104 5.95 -5.80 -1.60
CA ALA A 104 4.85 -6.78 -1.68
C ALA A 104 3.51 -6.15 -1.27
N ILE A 105 3.51 -5.38 -0.18
CA ILE A 105 2.35 -4.64 0.30
C ILE A 105 1.88 -3.64 -0.76
N PHE A 106 2.80 -2.84 -1.32
CA PHE A 106 2.42 -1.84 -2.32
C PHE A 106 1.84 -2.46 -3.58
N ALA A 107 2.48 -3.50 -4.13
CA ALA A 107 1.95 -4.24 -5.28
C ALA A 107 0.49 -4.66 -5.04
N ALA A 108 0.25 -5.28 -3.89
CA ALA A 108 -1.05 -5.76 -3.51
C ALA A 108 -2.06 -4.63 -3.26
N VAL A 109 -1.67 -3.56 -2.57
CA VAL A 109 -2.55 -2.40 -2.30
C VAL A 109 -2.95 -1.73 -3.61
N TYR A 110 -2.00 -1.49 -4.53
CA TYR A 110 -2.31 -0.92 -5.86
C TYR A 110 -3.24 -1.83 -6.67
N TYR A 111 -3.07 -3.15 -6.57
CA TYR A 111 -3.93 -4.10 -7.27
C TYR A 111 -5.34 -4.16 -6.68
N SER A 112 -5.46 -4.37 -5.38
CA SER A 112 -6.73 -4.62 -4.69
C SER A 112 -7.56 -3.35 -4.55
N THR A 113 -6.95 -2.21 -4.24
CA THR A 113 -7.66 -0.94 -4.00
C THR A 113 -8.45 -0.51 -5.22
N GLN A 114 -7.85 -0.57 -6.40
CA GLN A 114 -8.52 -0.21 -7.64
C GLN A 114 -9.79 -1.04 -7.88
N ARG A 115 -9.70 -2.35 -7.64
CA ARG A 115 -10.79 -3.32 -7.85
C ARG A 115 -11.87 -3.21 -6.78
N LEU A 116 -11.48 -2.95 -5.53
CA LEU A 116 -12.41 -2.76 -4.41
C LEU A 116 -13.16 -1.42 -4.49
N CYS A 117 -12.49 -0.36 -4.96
CA CYS A 117 -13.10 0.95 -5.17
C CYS A 117 -13.86 1.05 -6.50
N LYS A 118 -13.67 0.05 -7.40
CA LYS A 118 -14.08 0.10 -8.81
C LYS A 118 -13.68 1.42 -9.48
N ALA A 119 -12.43 1.81 -9.27
CA ALA A 119 -11.86 3.05 -9.77
C ALA A 119 -10.36 2.84 -10.07
N ARG A 120 -9.84 3.53 -11.08
CA ARG A 120 -8.38 3.63 -11.28
C ARG A 120 -7.77 4.42 -10.11
N MET A 121 -6.48 4.23 -9.84
CA MET A 121 -5.73 5.12 -8.94
C MET A 121 -5.91 6.58 -9.35
N TRP A 122 -6.00 7.46 -8.36
CA TRP A 122 -6.30 8.88 -8.59
C TRP A 122 -5.24 9.60 -9.45
N SER A 123 -3.96 9.25 -9.28
CA SER A 123 -2.88 9.79 -10.10
C SER A 123 -1.82 8.74 -10.43
N ASP A 124 -1.68 8.42 -11.72
CA ASP A 124 -0.62 7.56 -12.26
C ASP A 124 0.78 8.17 -12.02
N LEU A 125 0.89 9.51 -12.01
CA LEU A 125 2.15 10.19 -11.70
C LEU A 125 2.56 9.94 -10.25
N LEU A 126 1.63 10.10 -9.29
CA LEU A 126 1.92 9.81 -7.88
C LEU A 126 2.25 8.32 -7.68
N SER A 127 1.58 7.42 -8.40
CA SER A 127 1.92 6.00 -8.40
C SER A 127 3.38 5.75 -8.81
N ARG A 128 3.84 6.38 -9.90
CA ARG A 128 5.24 6.26 -10.37
C ARG A 128 6.25 6.95 -9.45
N LEU A 129 5.92 8.13 -8.93
CA LEU A 129 6.76 8.84 -7.96
C LEU A 129 6.91 8.05 -6.66
N HIS A 130 5.84 7.38 -6.21
CA HIS A 130 5.91 6.48 -5.08
C HIS A 130 6.88 5.34 -5.34
N PHE A 131 6.75 4.64 -6.48
CA PHE A 131 7.67 3.54 -6.82
C PHE A 131 9.13 4.01 -6.81
N TRP A 132 9.48 5.01 -7.63
CA TRP A 132 10.87 5.45 -7.72
C TRP A 132 11.38 6.11 -6.43
N GLY A 133 10.51 6.81 -5.69
CA GLY A 133 10.84 7.35 -4.38
C GLY A 133 11.17 6.24 -3.37
N TRP A 134 10.37 5.18 -3.34
CA TRP A 134 10.60 4.04 -2.45
C TRP A 134 11.86 3.27 -2.84
N GLN A 135 12.09 3.02 -4.13
CA GLN A 135 13.34 2.39 -4.58
C GLN A 135 14.56 3.26 -4.24
N GLY A 136 14.44 4.58 -4.36
CA GLY A 136 15.49 5.53 -3.95
C GLY A 136 15.80 5.46 -2.46
N ILE A 137 14.78 5.36 -1.61
CA ILE A 137 14.93 5.17 -0.15
C ILE A 137 15.65 3.85 0.16
N ILE A 138 15.26 2.76 -0.50
CA ILE A 138 15.91 1.45 -0.31
C ILE A 138 17.40 1.51 -0.71
N VAL A 139 17.71 2.15 -1.84
CA VAL A 139 19.10 2.35 -2.27
C VAL A 139 19.86 3.24 -1.29
N ALA A 140 19.23 4.30 -0.76
CA ALA A 140 19.83 5.12 0.28
C ALA A 140 20.19 4.27 1.51
N ALA A 141 19.29 3.40 1.97
CA ALA A 141 19.54 2.47 3.06
C ALA A 141 20.74 1.53 2.77
N ALA A 142 20.81 0.99 1.56
CA ALA A 142 21.91 0.12 1.12
C ALA A 142 23.27 0.82 1.09
N LEU A 143 23.29 2.16 0.97
CA LEU A 143 24.51 2.96 1.01
C LEU A 143 24.83 3.45 2.43
N THR A 144 23.86 4.04 3.13
CA THR A 144 24.12 4.73 4.40
C THR A 144 24.43 3.75 5.52
N ILE A 145 23.70 2.64 5.62
CA ILE A 145 23.87 1.68 6.73
C ILE A 145 25.26 1.02 6.70
N PRO A 146 25.75 0.45 5.57
CA PRO A 146 27.09 -0.14 5.53
C PRO A 146 28.22 0.88 5.71
N LEU A 147 27.98 2.15 5.35
CA LEU A 147 28.93 3.24 5.62
C LEU A 147 28.95 3.68 7.09
N GLY A 148 28.03 3.18 7.92
CA GLY A 148 27.97 3.43 9.36
C GLY A 148 27.09 4.62 9.74
N PHE A 149 26.33 5.19 8.81
CA PHE A 149 25.35 6.23 9.11
C PHE A 149 24.05 5.57 9.58
N SER A 150 23.90 5.47 10.90
CA SER A 150 22.73 4.89 11.53
C SER A 150 22.34 5.64 12.80
N GLN A 151 21.04 5.74 13.07
CA GLN A 151 20.53 6.24 14.36
C GLN A 151 20.66 5.22 15.50
N GLY A 152 20.99 3.95 15.20
CA GLY A 152 21.08 2.89 16.21
C GLY A 152 19.74 2.42 16.78
N LYS A 153 18.62 2.92 16.26
CA LYS A 153 17.25 2.53 16.60
C LYS A 153 16.76 1.41 15.68
N GLU A 154 16.35 0.28 16.24
CA GLU A 154 15.90 -0.87 15.44
C GLU A 154 14.70 -0.52 14.55
N TYR A 155 14.74 -0.92 13.28
CA TYR A 155 13.74 -0.61 12.25
C TYR A 155 13.63 0.90 11.89
N ALA A 156 14.41 1.77 12.55
CA ALA A 156 14.47 3.22 12.34
C ALA A 156 15.93 3.68 12.18
N GLU A 157 16.74 2.87 11.50
CA GLU A 157 18.19 3.08 11.46
C GLU A 157 18.61 4.21 10.53
N LEU A 158 17.76 4.62 9.58
CA LEU A 158 18.13 5.51 8.49
C LEU A 158 18.37 6.94 8.97
N PRO A 159 19.27 7.71 8.36
CA PRO A 159 19.54 9.09 8.78
C PRO A 159 18.37 10.03 8.47
N TRP A 160 18.27 11.12 9.23
CA TRP A 160 17.13 12.05 9.18
C TRP A 160 16.71 12.59 7.79
N PRO A 161 17.59 12.81 6.79
CA PRO A 161 17.11 13.22 5.47
C PRO A 161 16.31 12.12 4.78
N VAL A 162 16.69 10.86 5.02
CA VAL A 162 15.98 9.68 4.50
C VAL A 162 14.66 9.51 5.24
N ASP A 163 14.60 9.80 6.54
CA ASP A 163 13.34 9.80 7.28
C ASP A 163 12.32 10.81 6.73
N ILE A 164 12.77 12.01 6.38
CA ILE A 164 11.92 13.01 5.74
C ILE A 164 11.44 12.50 4.38
N ALA A 165 12.34 11.93 3.59
CA ALA A 165 11.98 11.35 2.29
C ALA A 165 10.93 10.23 2.45
N ILE A 166 11.09 9.35 3.45
CA ILE A 166 10.10 8.32 3.80
C ILE A 166 8.76 8.95 4.15
N ALA A 167 8.73 9.95 5.04
CA ALA A 167 7.49 10.60 5.44
C ALA A 167 6.74 11.22 4.26
N VAL A 168 7.46 11.89 3.34
CA VAL A 168 6.88 12.48 2.13
C VAL A 168 6.38 11.41 1.15
N VAL A 169 7.22 10.42 0.82
CA VAL A 169 6.86 9.34 -0.11
C VAL A 169 5.68 8.53 0.44
N TRP A 170 5.67 8.24 1.73
CA TRP A 170 4.64 7.44 2.38
C TRP A 170 3.32 8.19 2.54
N LEU A 171 3.32 9.36 3.18
CA LEU A 171 2.07 10.04 3.54
C LEU A 171 1.52 10.89 2.39
N VAL A 172 2.37 11.69 1.75
CA VAL A 172 1.94 12.65 0.73
C VAL A 172 1.73 11.95 -0.62
N ILE A 173 2.69 11.13 -1.05
CA ILE A 173 2.64 10.53 -2.39
C ILE A 173 1.79 9.26 -2.38
N PHE A 174 2.15 8.25 -1.58
CA PHE A 174 1.42 6.97 -1.53
C PHE A 174 0.06 7.12 -0.84
N GLY A 175 0.07 7.57 0.41
CA GLY A 175 -1.12 7.75 1.25
C GLY A 175 -2.10 8.75 0.63
N GLY A 176 -1.62 9.89 0.16
CA GLY A 176 -2.44 10.87 -0.56
C GLY A 176 -3.12 10.29 -1.79
N ASN A 177 -2.39 9.57 -2.65
CA ASN A 177 -2.96 8.94 -3.83
C ASN A 177 -4.00 7.86 -3.46
N PHE A 178 -3.72 7.05 -2.44
CA PHE A 178 -4.65 6.04 -1.92
C PHE A 178 -5.93 6.67 -1.37
N LEU A 179 -5.82 7.68 -0.50
CA LEU A 179 -6.98 8.35 0.11
C LEU A 179 -7.81 9.09 -0.94
N MET A 180 -7.18 9.76 -1.90
CA MET A 180 -7.90 10.40 -3.00
C MET A 180 -8.62 9.38 -3.89
N THR A 181 -8.03 8.20 -4.11
CA THR A 181 -8.72 7.10 -4.81
C THR A 181 -9.95 6.62 -4.02
N LEU A 182 -9.83 6.51 -2.70
CA LEU A 182 -10.92 6.10 -1.82
C LEU A 182 -12.06 7.14 -1.75
N LEU A 183 -11.73 8.43 -1.80
CA LEU A 183 -12.71 9.52 -1.85
C LEU A 183 -13.48 9.54 -3.16
N ASN A 184 -12.83 9.18 -4.27
CA ASN A 184 -13.42 9.13 -5.62
C ASN A 184 -13.89 7.72 -6.02
N ARG A 185 -14.10 6.82 -5.04
CA ARG A 185 -14.54 5.45 -5.30
C ARG A 185 -15.98 5.41 -5.84
N ARG A 186 -16.28 4.39 -6.65
CA ARG A 186 -17.64 4.15 -7.16
C ARG A 186 -18.47 3.27 -6.22
N GLU A 187 -17.82 2.51 -5.35
CA GLU A 187 -18.48 1.65 -4.36
C GLU A 187 -18.83 2.40 -3.08
N ARG A 188 -20.11 2.37 -2.68
CA ARG A 188 -20.58 3.09 -1.48
C ARG A 188 -19.96 2.52 -0.21
N HIS A 189 -19.98 1.19 -0.10
CA HIS A 189 -19.46 0.48 1.06
C HIS A 189 -17.97 0.21 0.92
N MET A 190 -17.22 0.53 1.97
CA MET A 190 -15.79 0.28 2.02
C MET A 190 -15.54 -1.15 2.51
N TYR A 191 -14.93 -1.97 1.67
CA TYR A 191 -14.57 -3.33 2.02
C TYR A 191 -13.51 -3.37 3.14
N VAL A 192 -13.55 -4.39 4.00
CA VAL A 192 -12.72 -4.49 5.21
C VAL A 192 -11.22 -4.39 4.92
N ALA A 193 -10.75 -4.92 3.78
CA ALA A 193 -9.35 -4.79 3.39
C ALA A 193 -8.87 -3.32 3.33
N LEU A 194 -9.73 -2.41 2.86
CA LEU A 194 -9.41 -0.99 2.79
C LEU A 194 -9.27 -0.37 4.19
N TRP A 195 -9.97 -0.89 5.21
CA TRP A 195 -9.85 -0.40 6.59
C TRP A 195 -8.47 -0.69 7.14
N PHE A 196 -7.97 -1.91 6.91
CA PHE A 196 -6.62 -2.30 7.28
C PHE A 196 -5.56 -1.49 6.53
N TYR A 197 -5.77 -1.15 5.26
CA TYR A 197 -4.86 -0.27 4.52
C TYR A 197 -4.85 1.16 5.06
N ILE A 198 -6.01 1.72 5.41
CA ILE A 198 -6.09 3.04 6.06
C ILE A 198 -5.33 3.02 7.39
N ALA A 199 -5.60 2.02 8.24
CA ALA A 199 -4.92 1.86 9.52
C ALA A 199 -3.40 1.75 9.33
N THR A 200 -2.95 0.99 8.34
CA THR A 200 -1.53 0.88 7.95
C THR A 200 -0.95 2.24 7.62
N ILE A 201 -1.55 2.96 6.66
CA ILE A 201 -1.03 4.23 6.15
C ILE A 201 -0.94 5.28 7.26
N VAL A 202 -2.01 5.44 8.03
CA VAL A 202 -2.10 6.46 9.08
C VAL A 202 -1.17 6.12 10.24
N THR A 203 -1.26 4.91 10.78
CA THR A 203 -0.48 4.55 11.97
C THR A 203 1.01 4.51 11.66
N VAL A 204 1.45 3.93 10.55
CA VAL A 204 2.88 3.93 10.18
C VAL A 204 3.43 5.35 10.03
N ALA A 205 2.64 6.30 9.47
CA ALA A 205 3.07 7.70 9.38
C ALA A 205 3.26 8.33 10.76
N VAL A 206 2.32 8.10 11.69
CA VAL A 206 2.41 8.60 13.07
C VAL A 206 3.62 7.99 13.78
N LEU A 207 3.79 6.67 13.70
CA LEU A 207 4.91 5.96 14.30
C LEU A 207 6.25 6.51 13.80
N HIS A 208 6.40 6.61 12.47
CA HIS A 208 7.62 7.10 11.83
C HIS A 208 7.96 8.52 12.26
N VAL A 209 7.00 9.44 12.23
CA VAL A 209 7.24 10.84 12.60
C VAL A 209 7.65 10.96 14.07
N PHE A 210 6.92 10.30 14.98
CA PHE A 210 7.17 10.48 16.41
C PHE A 210 8.40 9.73 16.92
N ASN A 211 8.77 8.57 16.34
CA ASN A 211 10.00 7.90 16.74
C ASN A 211 11.26 8.61 16.24
N ASN A 212 11.17 9.22 15.05
CA ASN A 212 12.29 9.83 14.34
C ASN A 212 12.37 11.35 14.58
N LEU A 213 11.83 11.83 15.70
CA LEU A 213 12.09 13.18 16.17
C LEU A 213 13.53 13.26 16.67
N VAL A 214 14.36 13.93 15.88
CA VAL A 214 15.80 14.04 16.13
C VAL A 214 16.27 15.48 15.97
N VAL A 215 17.37 15.81 16.64
CA VAL A 215 18.11 17.05 16.45
C VAL A 215 19.27 16.77 15.48
N PRO A 216 19.27 17.34 14.26
CA PRO A 216 20.37 17.17 13.32
C PRO A 216 21.66 17.79 13.86
N THR A 217 22.76 17.04 13.81
CA THR A 217 24.12 17.53 14.12
C THR A 217 25.02 17.59 12.88
N GLY A 218 24.56 16.99 11.78
CA GLY A 218 25.21 17.00 10.48
C GLY A 218 24.24 16.51 9.39
N ILE A 219 24.73 16.36 8.16
CA ILE A 219 23.87 15.94 7.03
C ILE A 219 23.30 14.54 7.25
N LEU A 220 24.09 13.60 7.75
CA LEU A 220 23.68 12.21 7.98
C LEU A 220 23.77 11.80 9.46
N THR A 221 23.90 12.76 10.37
CA THR A 221 24.07 12.51 11.81
C THR A 221 23.08 13.33 12.61
N SER A 222 22.52 12.71 13.65
CA SER A 222 21.49 13.31 14.50
C SER A 222 21.43 12.60 15.86
N TYR A 223 20.85 13.27 16.86
CA TYR A 223 20.54 12.68 18.17
C TYR A 223 19.02 12.62 18.40
N PRO A 224 18.49 11.53 18.99
CA PRO A 224 17.08 11.45 19.36
C PRO A 224 16.66 12.57 20.33
N ILE A 225 15.41 13.03 20.22
CA ILE A 225 14.85 14.00 21.17
C ILE A 225 14.59 13.39 22.55
N TYR A 226 14.35 12.08 22.59
CA TYR A 226 14.11 11.32 23.81
C TYR A 226 15.43 10.73 24.35
N ALA A 227 15.46 10.38 25.63
CA ALA A 227 16.61 9.71 26.25
C ALA A 227 16.18 8.63 27.26
N GLY A 228 17.08 7.67 27.49
CA GLY A 228 16.91 6.63 28.51
C GLY A 228 15.62 5.82 28.35
N VAL A 229 14.88 5.66 29.45
CA VAL A 229 13.64 4.86 29.48
C VAL A 229 12.56 5.42 28.56
N GLN A 230 12.51 6.75 28.37
CA GLN A 230 11.54 7.37 27.46
C GLN A 230 11.86 7.03 26.00
N ASP A 231 13.14 7.04 25.62
CA ASP A 231 13.54 6.66 24.27
C ASP A 231 13.31 5.17 24.03
N ALA A 232 13.59 4.32 25.02
CA ALA A 232 13.29 2.88 24.94
C ALA A 232 11.78 2.62 24.77
N PHE A 233 10.93 3.33 25.52
CA PHE A 233 9.47 3.23 25.38
C PHE A 233 9.01 3.69 23.99
N MET A 234 9.47 4.85 23.52
CA MET A 234 9.11 5.36 22.19
C MET A 234 9.60 4.44 21.07
N GLN A 235 10.82 3.92 21.21
CA GLN A 235 11.42 2.99 20.28
C GLN A 235 10.65 1.68 20.17
N TRP A 236 10.16 1.12 21.28
CA TRP A 236 9.41 -0.14 21.23
C TRP A 236 7.91 0.03 21.00
N TRP A 237 7.36 1.18 21.37
CA TRP A 237 6.07 1.62 20.82
C TRP A 237 6.14 1.69 19.29
N TYR A 238 7.20 2.26 18.73
CA TYR A 238 7.46 2.24 17.29
C TYR A 238 7.69 0.82 16.77
N GLY A 239 8.69 0.09 17.28
CA GLY A 239 9.15 -1.17 16.71
C GLY A 239 8.09 -2.25 16.72
N HIS A 240 7.34 -2.39 17.82
CA HIS A 240 6.24 -3.36 17.87
C HIS A 240 5.12 -2.97 16.91
N ASN A 241 4.75 -1.69 16.87
CA ASN A 241 3.69 -1.22 15.98
C ASN A 241 4.15 -1.11 14.52
N ALA A 242 5.44 -1.08 14.23
CA ALA A 242 5.97 -1.23 12.88
C ALA A 242 5.67 -2.65 12.39
N VAL A 243 5.96 -3.68 13.20
CA VAL A 243 5.55 -5.06 12.85
C VAL A 243 4.02 -5.15 12.75
N ALA A 244 3.28 -4.56 13.69
CA ALA A 244 1.81 -4.58 13.67
C ALA A 244 1.22 -3.95 12.41
N PHE A 245 1.55 -2.69 12.15
CA PHE A 245 0.89 -1.87 11.15
C PHE A 245 1.57 -1.92 9.79
N PHE A 246 2.80 -2.42 9.70
CA PHE A 246 3.48 -2.65 8.43
C PHE A 246 3.49 -4.12 8.03
N LEU A 247 3.61 -5.08 8.96
CA LEU A 247 3.71 -6.52 8.63
C LEU A 247 2.45 -7.34 8.97
N THR A 248 1.58 -6.85 9.86
CA THR A 248 0.33 -7.56 10.17
C THR A 248 -0.87 -6.95 9.46
N THR A 249 -1.19 -5.66 9.68
CA THR A 249 -2.42 -5.05 9.15
C THR A 249 -2.51 -5.06 7.62
N PRO A 250 -1.50 -4.66 6.83
CA PRO A 250 -1.68 -4.68 5.38
C PRO A 250 -1.74 -6.12 4.87
N PHE A 251 -1.00 -7.06 5.45
CA PHE A 251 -1.08 -8.48 5.09
C PHE A 251 -2.44 -9.09 5.43
N LEU A 252 -3.10 -8.65 6.53
CA LEU A 252 -4.49 -8.98 6.79
C LEU A 252 -5.41 -8.37 5.71
N GLY A 253 -5.19 -7.12 5.31
CA GLY A 253 -5.92 -6.51 4.20
C GLY A 253 -5.75 -7.29 2.89
N LEU A 254 -4.52 -7.72 2.57
CA LEU A 254 -4.20 -8.63 1.48
C LEU A 254 -4.99 -9.93 1.60
N MET A 255 -4.98 -10.58 2.76
CA MET A 255 -5.73 -11.79 3.02
C MET A 255 -7.23 -11.58 2.78
N TYR A 256 -7.82 -10.50 3.30
CA TYR A 256 -9.23 -10.18 3.09
C TYR A 256 -9.61 -9.99 1.62
N TYR A 257 -8.66 -9.62 0.75
CA TYR A 257 -8.88 -9.51 -0.68
C TYR A 257 -8.57 -10.82 -1.43
N PHE A 258 -7.33 -11.32 -1.31
CA PHE A 258 -6.82 -12.43 -2.13
C PHE A 258 -7.34 -13.79 -1.68
N LEU A 259 -7.55 -14.03 -0.38
CA LEU A 259 -8.01 -15.34 0.09
C LEU A 259 -9.44 -15.67 -0.39
N PRO A 260 -10.46 -14.79 -0.19
CA PRO A 260 -11.79 -15.03 -0.75
C PRO A 260 -11.78 -15.12 -2.28
N LYS A 261 -10.94 -14.30 -2.93
CA LYS A 261 -10.82 -14.27 -4.39
C LYS A 261 -10.24 -15.57 -4.96
N ALA A 262 -9.20 -16.11 -4.32
CA ALA A 262 -8.57 -17.37 -4.73
C ALA A 262 -9.43 -18.60 -4.39
N ALA A 263 -10.17 -18.54 -3.28
CA ALA A 263 -11.06 -19.62 -2.87
C ALA A 263 -12.43 -19.59 -3.56
N GLU A 264 -12.74 -18.54 -4.34
CA GLU A 264 -14.05 -18.28 -4.94
C GLU A 264 -15.21 -18.36 -3.93
N LYS A 265 -14.94 -17.94 -2.68
CA LYS A 265 -15.89 -17.97 -1.56
C LYS A 265 -16.09 -16.57 -1.00
N PRO A 266 -17.28 -16.26 -0.45
CA PRO A 266 -17.49 -15.02 0.29
C PRO A 266 -16.65 -15.01 1.58
N VAL A 267 -16.37 -13.82 2.11
CA VAL A 267 -15.74 -13.67 3.41
C VAL A 267 -16.62 -14.27 4.50
N PHE A 268 -16.02 -15.08 5.35
CA PHE A 268 -16.69 -15.63 6.53
C PHE A 268 -16.88 -14.55 7.61
N SER A 269 -18.13 -14.37 8.05
CA SER A 269 -18.55 -13.48 9.15
C SER A 269 -18.06 -12.03 9.07
N TYR A 270 -18.89 -11.16 8.50
CA TYR A 270 -18.67 -9.71 8.52
C TYR A 270 -18.57 -9.14 9.94
N ARG A 271 -19.37 -9.65 10.90
CA ARG A 271 -19.32 -9.21 12.30
C ARG A 271 -17.96 -9.49 12.95
N LEU A 272 -17.40 -10.67 12.70
CA LEU A 272 -16.07 -11.01 13.19
C LEU A 272 -15.00 -10.09 12.60
N SER A 273 -15.16 -9.71 11.33
CA SER A 273 -14.26 -8.78 10.66
C SER A 273 -14.24 -7.40 11.35
N ILE A 274 -15.40 -6.88 11.77
CA ILE A 274 -15.51 -5.63 12.53
C ILE A 274 -14.81 -5.73 13.89
N ILE A 275 -15.16 -6.76 14.67
CA ILE A 275 -14.60 -6.95 16.01
C ILE A 275 -13.08 -7.12 15.92
N HIS A 276 -12.62 -7.99 15.03
CA HIS A 276 -11.20 -8.22 14.81
C HIS A 276 -10.48 -6.92 14.42
N PHE A 277 -10.99 -6.15 13.46
CA PHE A 277 -10.37 -4.90 13.03
C PHE A 277 -10.21 -3.92 14.19
N TRP A 278 -11.30 -3.59 14.90
CA TRP A 278 -11.26 -2.57 15.95
C TRP A 278 -10.48 -3.02 17.18
N SER A 279 -10.65 -4.27 17.60
CA SER A 279 -9.87 -4.82 18.72
C SER A 279 -8.38 -4.84 18.39
N LEU A 280 -8.00 -5.25 17.17
CA LEU A 280 -6.61 -5.28 16.76
C LEU A 280 -6.03 -3.86 16.73
N VAL A 281 -6.63 -2.94 15.97
CA VAL A 281 -6.08 -1.58 15.81
C VAL A 281 -6.00 -0.83 17.15
N PHE A 282 -6.94 -1.06 18.07
CA PHE A 282 -6.92 -0.41 19.38
C PHE A 282 -5.91 -1.03 20.35
N ILE A 283 -5.86 -2.37 20.45
CA ILE A 283 -5.06 -3.05 21.47
C ILE A 283 -3.57 -3.08 21.08
N TYR A 284 -3.25 -3.26 19.79
CA TYR A 284 -1.85 -3.46 19.36
C TYR A 284 -0.94 -2.29 19.72
N ILE A 285 -1.47 -1.06 19.72
CA ILE A 285 -0.73 0.16 20.08
C ILE A 285 -0.08 0.05 21.48
N TRP A 286 -0.71 -0.67 22.39
CA TRP A 286 -0.29 -0.79 23.80
C TRP A 286 0.73 -1.89 24.04
N ALA A 287 0.98 -2.75 23.06
CA ALA A 287 1.84 -3.90 23.24
C ALA A 287 3.33 -3.56 23.16
N GLY A 288 3.74 -2.30 23.00
CA GLY A 288 5.15 -1.89 23.01
C GLY A 288 5.99 -2.39 24.21
N PRO A 289 5.51 -2.36 25.46
CA PRO A 289 6.32 -2.69 26.65
C PRO A 289 6.60 -4.18 26.96
N HIS A 290 6.30 -5.13 26.06
CA HIS A 290 6.43 -6.57 26.32
C HIS A 290 7.88 -7.08 26.36
#